data_AF-A0A357TAS7-F1
#
_entry.id   AF-A0A357TAS7-F1
#
_cell.length_a   1.000
_cell.length_b   1.000
_cell.length_c   1.000
_cell.angle_alpha   90.00
_cell.angle_beta   90.00
_cell.angle_gamma   90.00
#
_symmetry.space_group_name_H-M   'P 1'
#
loop_
_entity.id
_entity.type
_entity.pdbx_description
1 polymer ?
#
loop_
_entity_poly.entity_id
_entity_poly.type
_entity_poly.pdbx_seq_one_letter_code
_entity_poly.pdbx_strand_id
1 'polypeptide(L)'
;MGQAGNSWNSKKKGSNVISLHAVKNMKIIVMRPTSFEKVMNYAADLKNRHPVVLNFEGTDGETARRIIDFMSGVTYALGGTVEKISSSIFAFLPNNVEIIGDIEDYIHIKNKV
;
A
#
# COMPACT_ATOMS: atom_id res chain seq x y z
N MET A 1 71.97 -17.98 7.52
CA MET A 1 70.93 -17.86 8.57
C MET A 1 70.56 -16.39 8.71
N GLY A 2 69.28 -16.06 8.54
CA GLY A 2 68.75 -14.70 8.59
C GLY A 2 67.65 -14.49 7.56
N GLN A 3 66.41 -14.87 7.89
CA GLN A 3 65.19 -14.62 7.11
C GLN A 3 64.65 -13.20 7.40
N ALA A 4 64.06 -12.55 6.39
CA ALA A 4 62.89 -11.64 6.47
C ALA A 4 62.54 -11.27 5.01
N GLY A 5 61.38 -11.55 4.40
CA GLY A 5 60.01 -11.51 4.92
C GLY A 5 59.61 -10.04 5.16
N ASN A 6 58.52 -9.46 4.67
CA ASN A 6 57.44 -9.89 3.78
C ASN A 6 56.57 -8.63 3.52
N SER A 7 55.80 -8.66 2.43
CA SER A 7 54.42 -8.15 2.34
C SER A 7 54.15 -6.65 2.49
N TRP A 8 53.84 -6.01 1.36
CA TRP A 8 53.14 -4.72 1.32
C TRP A 8 51.66 -4.92 1.69
N ASN A 9 51.25 -4.31 2.81
CA ASN A 9 49.91 -4.38 3.38
C ASN A 9 48.93 -3.45 2.64
N SER A 10 48.12 -4.00 1.72
CA SER A 10 47.00 -3.30 1.09
C SER A 10 45.82 -3.22 2.06
N LYS A 11 45.61 -2.03 2.63
CA LYS A 11 44.46 -1.65 3.47
C LYS A 11 43.14 -2.24 2.94
N LYS A 12 42.48 -3.06 3.76
CA LYS A 12 41.08 -3.47 3.59
C LYS A 12 40.21 -2.22 3.48
N LYS A 13 39.65 -2.01 2.28
CA LYS A 13 38.59 -1.04 2.02
C LYS A 13 37.36 -1.52 2.79
N GLY A 14 37.08 -0.88 3.93
CA GLY A 14 35.89 -1.15 4.71
C GLY A 14 34.66 -1.01 3.82
N SER A 15 33.92 -2.09 3.68
CA SER A 15 32.58 -2.09 3.12
C SER A 15 31.72 -1.19 3.98
N ASN A 16 31.35 -0.01 3.46
CA ASN A 16 30.30 0.81 4.07
C ASN A 16 28.98 0.06 3.92
N VAL A 17 28.67 -0.77 4.92
CA VAL A 17 27.36 -1.40 5.05
C VAL A 17 26.41 -0.30 5.51
N ILE A 18 25.65 0.26 4.57
CA ILE A 18 24.53 1.12 4.94
C ILE A 18 23.50 0.19 5.58
N SER A 19 23.29 0.34 6.88
CA SER A 19 22.13 -0.24 7.56
C SER A 19 20.90 0.34 6.88
N LEU A 20 20.30 -0.40 5.95
CA LEU A 20 18.96 -0.13 5.44
C LEU A 20 18.05 -0.18 6.67
N HIS A 21 17.83 0.97 7.30
CA HIS A 21 16.78 1.15 8.28
C HIS A 21 15.53 0.58 7.63
N ALA A 22 15.04 -0.50 8.24
CA ALA A 22 14.12 -1.45 7.63
C ALA A 22 13.14 -0.74 6.70
N VAL A 23 13.10 -1.15 5.42
CA VAL A 23 12.01 -0.80 4.51
C VAL A 23 10.74 -1.02 5.31
N LYS A 24 10.07 0.06 5.69
CA LYS A 24 8.87 -0.03 6.51
C LYS A 24 7.88 -0.83 5.67
N ASN A 25 7.61 -2.07 6.07
CA ASN A 25 6.69 -2.95 5.35
C ASN A 25 5.35 -2.21 5.21
N MET A 26 5.06 -1.72 4.00
CA MET A 26 3.82 -1.04 3.71
C MET A 26 2.74 -2.12 3.60
N LYS A 27 1.78 -2.08 4.52
CA LYS A 27 0.62 -2.97 4.49
C LYS A 27 -0.50 -2.28 3.69
N ILE A 28 -0.99 -2.97 2.67
CA ILE A 28 -2.18 -2.58 1.90
C ILE A 28 -3.27 -3.60 2.20
N ILE A 29 -4.49 -3.14 2.42
CA ILE A 29 -5.64 -3.99 2.70
C ILE A 29 -6.49 -4.06 1.44
N VAL A 30 -6.80 -5.27 1.00
CA VAL A 30 -7.70 -5.51 -0.13
C VAL A 30 -8.78 -6.46 0.33
N MET A 31 -10.05 -6.11 0.14
CA MET A 31 -11.16 -6.96 0.57
C MET A 31 -12.43 -6.73 -0.24
N ARG A 32 -13.28 -7.76 -0.31
CA ARG A 32 -14.63 -7.69 -0.90
C ARG A 32 -15.69 -7.53 0.20
N PRO A 33 -16.46 -6.43 0.23
CA PRO A 33 -17.45 -6.21 1.29
C PRO A 33 -18.64 -7.15 1.18
N THR A 34 -19.01 -7.72 2.32
CA THR A 34 -20.23 -8.54 2.48
C THR A 34 -21.22 -7.89 3.45
N SER A 35 -20.76 -6.95 4.27
CA SER A 35 -21.59 -6.15 5.18
C SER A 35 -20.87 -4.86 5.56
N PHE A 36 -21.64 -3.89 6.04
CA PHE A 36 -21.14 -2.60 6.49
C PHE A 36 -20.22 -2.73 7.72
N GLU A 37 -20.58 -3.58 8.68
CA GLU A 37 -19.86 -3.78 9.94
C GLU A 37 -18.45 -4.29 9.72
N LYS A 38 -18.28 -5.19 8.73
CA LYS A 38 -16.96 -5.70 8.37
C LYS A 38 -16.05 -4.59 7.86
N VAL A 39 -16.60 -3.61 7.14
CA VAL A 39 -15.80 -2.51 6.59
C VAL A 39 -15.43 -1.49 7.66
N MET A 40 -16.31 -1.23 8.63
CA MET A 40 -16.01 -0.32 9.75
C MET A 40 -14.71 -0.68 10.47
N ASN A 41 -14.37 -1.96 10.59
CA ASN A 41 -13.13 -2.42 11.22
C ASN A 41 -11.86 -1.92 10.50
N TYR A 42 -11.93 -1.65 9.19
CA TYR A 42 -10.77 -1.17 8.41
C TYR A 42 -10.58 0.35 8.46
N ALA A 43 -11.50 1.10 9.06
CA ALA A 43 -11.29 2.52 9.34
C ALA A 43 -10.05 2.74 10.25
N ALA A 44 -9.84 1.83 11.21
CA ALA A 44 -8.68 1.86 12.09
C ALA A 44 -7.36 1.62 11.31
N ASP A 45 -7.39 0.73 10.32
CA ASP A 45 -6.23 0.51 9.46
C ASP A 45 -5.88 1.74 8.62
N LEU A 46 -6.90 2.42 8.07
CA LEU A 46 -6.69 3.67 7.34
C LEU A 46 -6.03 4.74 8.24
N LYS A 47 -6.48 4.85 9.50
CA LYS A 47 -5.86 5.71 10.51
C LYS A 47 -4.41 5.32 10.80
N ASN A 48 -4.07 4.04 10.72
CA ASN A 48 -2.71 3.52 10.88
C ASN A 48 -1.84 3.70 9.61
N ARG A 49 -2.30 4.49 8.64
CA ARG A 49 -1.62 4.75 7.36
C ARG A 49 -1.49 3.52 6.47
N HIS A 50 -2.42 2.58 6.57
CA HIS A 50 -2.55 1.46 5.65
C HIS A 50 -3.65 1.77 4.63
N PRO A 51 -3.36 1.86 3.32
CA PRO A 51 -4.38 2.01 2.29
C PRO A 51 -5.38 0.85 2.31
N VAL A 52 -6.64 1.16 2.04
CA VAL A 52 -7.74 0.18 1.98
C VAL A 52 -8.34 0.19 0.59
N VAL A 53 -8.38 -0.96 -0.07
CA VAL A 53 -8.99 -1.17 -1.38
C VAL A 53 -10.19 -2.10 -1.22
N LEU A 54 -11.35 -1.63 -1.65
CA LEU A 54 -12.61 -2.36 -1.57
C LEU A 54 -13.08 -2.75 -2.97
N ASN A 55 -13.37 -4.03 -3.17
CA ASN A 55 -14.05 -4.54 -4.37
C ASN A 55 -15.51 -4.85 -4.05
N PHE A 56 -16.44 -4.08 -4.58
CA PHE A 56 -17.89 -4.20 -4.41
C PHE A 56 -18.57 -5.16 -5.39
N GLU A 57 -17.82 -5.95 -6.15
CA GLU A 57 -18.39 -6.97 -7.03
C GLU A 57 -19.18 -7.99 -6.19
N GLY A 58 -20.49 -8.09 -6.45
CA GLY A 58 -21.41 -8.95 -5.70
C GLY A 58 -21.88 -8.37 -4.36
N THR A 59 -21.49 -7.14 -4.00
CA THR A 59 -22.09 -6.40 -2.87
C THR A 59 -23.40 -5.75 -3.34
N ASP A 60 -24.44 -5.75 -2.50
CA ASP A 60 -25.69 -5.06 -2.80
C ASP A 60 -25.47 -3.54 -2.92
N GLY A 61 -26.21 -2.90 -3.82
CA GLY A 61 -25.98 -1.49 -4.16
C GLY A 61 -26.20 -0.52 -2.98
N GLU A 62 -27.14 -0.84 -2.09
CA GLU A 62 -27.41 -0.01 -0.91
C GLU A 62 -26.26 -0.08 0.09
N THR A 63 -25.80 -1.28 0.44
CA THR A 63 -24.65 -1.49 1.32
C THR A 63 -23.38 -0.93 0.70
N ALA A 64 -23.15 -1.14 -0.60
CA ALA A 64 -22.00 -0.56 -1.29
C ALA A 64 -21.98 0.96 -1.16
N ARG A 65 -23.11 1.63 -1.41
CA ARG A 65 -23.23 3.09 -1.27
C ARG A 65 -22.96 3.55 0.16
N ARG A 66 -23.60 2.90 1.15
CA ARG A 66 -23.39 3.22 2.58
C ARG A 66 -21.93 3.06 3.01
N ILE A 67 -21.27 2.01 2.53
CA ILE A 67 -19.85 1.77 2.80
C ILE A 67 -18.98 2.86 2.16
N ILE A 68 -19.23 3.20 0.89
CA ILE A 68 -18.48 4.25 0.18
C ILE A 68 -18.63 5.58 0.90
N ASP A 69 -19.84 5.97 1.28
CA ASP A 69 -20.09 7.22 1.99
C ASP A 69 -19.36 7.26 3.35
N PHE A 70 -19.43 6.17 4.12
CA PHE A 70 -18.73 6.05 5.39
C PHE A 70 -17.20 6.14 5.24
N MET A 71 -16.62 5.32 4.36
CA MET A 71 -15.17 5.29 4.16
C MET A 71 -14.66 6.59 3.55
N SER A 72 -15.44 7.26 2.70
CA SER A 72 -15.11 8.57 2.18
C SER A 72 -15.08 9.62 3.29
N GLY A 73 -16.05 9.59 4.22
CA GLY A 73 -16.04 10.45 5.40
C GLY A 73 -14.82 10.22 6.30
N VAL A 74 -14.46 8.95 6.56
CA VAL A 74 -13.26 8.60 7.33
C VAL A 74 -11.99 9.09 6.62
N THR A 75 -11.88 8.85 5.32
CA THR A 75 -10.73 9.24 4.51
C THR A 75 -10.55 10.76 4.51
N TYR A 76 -11.65 11.49 4.30
CA TYR A 76 -11.67 12.95 4.36
C TYR A 76 -11.24 13.48 5.73
N ALA A 77 -11.75 12.90 6.82
CA ALA A 77 -11.37 13.28 8.18
C ALA A 77 -9.87 13.04 8.49
N LEU A 78 -9.22 12.12 7.78
CA LEU A 78 -7.79 11.82 7.88
C LEU A 78 -6.93 12.63 6.88
N GLY A 79 -7.53 13.50 6.07
CA GLY A 79 -6.84 14.24 5.00
C GLY A 79 -6.32 13.34 3.87
N GLY A 80 -6.97 12.19 3.67
CA GLY A 80 -6.66 11.24 2.62
C GLY A 80 -7.44 11.48 1.33
N THR A 81 -7.28 10.57 0.37
CA THR A 81 -7.92 10.64 -0.95
C THR A 81 -8.71 9.37 -1.24
N VAL A 82 -9.87 9.52 -1.87
CA VAL A 82 -10.68 8.41 -2.37
C VAL A 82 -10.55 8.34 -3.88
N GLU A 83 -10.15 7.19 -4.39
CA GLU A 83 -9.94 6.95 -5.82
C GLU A 83 -10.84 5.83 -6.32
N LYS A 84 -11.57 6.08 -7.41
CA LYS A 84 -12.36 5.04 -8.07
C LYS A 84 -11.51 4.36 -9.13
N ILE A 85 -11.06 3.15 -8.82
CA ILE A 85 -10.18 2.35 -9.69
C ILE A 85 -10.98 1.63 -10.79
N SER A 86 -12.24 1.27 -10.54
CA SER A 86 -13.12 0.70 -11.58
C SER A 86 -14.59 0.88 -11.20
N SER A 87 -15.51 0.32 -12.00
CA SER A 87 -16.94 0.30 -11.67
C SER A 87 -17.23 -0.25 -10.27
N SER A 88 -16.45 -1.23 -9.81
CA SER A 88 -16.65 -1.92 -8.54
C SER A 88 -15.48 -1.79 -7.56
N ILE A 89 -14.34 -1.19 -7.95
CA ILE A 89 -13.17 -1.08 -7.08
C ILE A 89 -12.92 0.36 -6.66
N PHE A 90 -12.82 0.58 -5.35
CA PHE A 90 -12.49 1.88 -4.75
C PHE A 90 -11.28 1.75 -3.83
N ALA A 91 -10.38 2.72 -3.88
CA ALA A 91 -9.24 2.84 -3.01
C ALA A 91 -9.42 4.03 -2.07
N PHE A 92 -9.14 3.81 -0.79
CA PHE A 92 -9.15 4.79 0.27
C PHE A 92 -7.71 4.93 0.76
N LEU A 93 -7.12 6.10 0.52
CA LEU A 93 -5.70 6.35 0.68
C LEU A 93 -5.48 7.31 1.85
N PRO A 94 -4.58 6.99 2.79
CA PRO A 94 -4.13 7.96 3.78
C PRO A 94 -3.23 9.02 3.11
N ASN A 95 -3.03 10.15 3.77
CA ASN A 95 -2.28 11.31 3.25
C ASN A 95 -0.81 11.06 2.83
N ASN A 96 -0.25 9.88 3.11
CA ASN A 96 1.11 9.49 2.77
C ASN A 96 1.19 8.54 1.57
N VAL A 97 0.08 8.31 0.86
CA VAL A 97 -0.01 7.41 -0.30
C VAL A 97 -0.70 8.12 -1.45
N GLU A 98 -0.06 8.09 -2.60
CA GLU A 98 -0.56 8.61 -3.87
C GLU A 98 -0.55 7.48 -4.90
N ILE A 99 -1.58 7.43 -5.75
CA ILE A 99 -1.62 6.50 -6.89
C ILE A 99 -1.04 7.22 -8.11
N ILE A 100 0.00 6.64 -8.71
CA ILE A 100 0.65 7.16 -9.91
C ILE A 100 0.33 6.21 -11.07
N GLY A 101 -0.28 6.74 -12.14
CA GLY A 101 -0.59 6.04 -13.38
C GLY A 101 -2.03 6.22 -13.83
N ASP A 102 -2.30 5.95 -15.11
CA ASP A 102 -3.65 5.94 -15.65
C ASP A 102 -4.33 4.60 -15.31
N ILE A 103 -5.52 4.67 -14.73
CA ILE A 103 -6.28 3.49 -14.29
C ILE A 103 -6.69 2.63 -15.51
N GLU A 104 -6.85 3.23 -16.68
CA GLU A 104 -7.15 2.49 -17.91
C GLU A 104 -6.02 1.53 -18.32
N ASP A 105 -4.76 1.90 -18.10
CA ASP A 105 -3.60 1.05 -18.40
C ASP A 105 -3.54 -0.19 -17.49
N TYR A 106 -3.94 -0.05 -16.22
CA TYR A 106 -3.93 -1.15 -15.25
C TYR A 106 -5.02 -2.21 -15.51
N ILE A 107 -6.20 -1.79 -15.98
CA ILE A 107 -7.29 -2.72 -16.31
C ILE A 107 -6.95 -3.52 -17.58
N HIS A 108 -6.24 -2.93 -18.53
CA HIS A 108 -5.88 -3.58 -19.78
C HIS A 108 -4.89 -4.76 -19.61
N ILE A 109 -4.04 -4.72 -18.58
CA ILE A 109 -3.05 -5.77 -18.30
C ILE A 109 -3.71 -7.08 -17.85
N LYS A 110 -4.86 -7.03 -17.17
CA LYS A 110 -5.55 -8.25 -16.69
C LYS A 110 -6.34 -9.01 -17.76
N ASN A 111 -6.65 -8.41 -18.91
CA ASN A 111 -7.40 -9.05 -19.99
C ASN A 111 -6.51 -9.77 -21.03
N LYS A 112 -5.20 -9.87 -20.77
CA LYS A 112 -4.22 -10.50 -21.67
C LYS A 112 -3.66 -11.84 -21.15
N VAL A 113 -4.25 -12.42 -20.11
CA VAL A 113 -3.88 -13.74 -19.56
C VAL A 113 -5.04 -14.71 -19.61
#